data_AF-A0A060ZC87-F1
#
_entry.id   AF-A0A060ZC87-F1
#
_cell.length_a   1.000
_cell.length_b   1.000
_cell.length_c   1.000
_cell.angle_alpha   90.00
_cell.angle_beta   90.00
_cell.angle_gamma   90.00
#
_symmetry.space_group_name_H-M   'P 1'
#
loop_
_entity.id
_entity.type
_entity.pdbx_description
1 polymer ?
#
loop_
_entity_poly.entity_id
_entity_poly.type
_entity_poly.pdbx_seq_one_letter_code
_entity_poly.pdbx_strand_id
1 'polypeptide(L)'
;MCVIVTQVHSLEEDGRPAPVCCIEVERGPESKVVIIATTRKRLFQFVGRVAEGSEQQGFSAIFSQNQELLPSFQEFPFNMGYSEITFYTPKLRSCPKAFAWMMGNGVLYGQLDYVKLDSLLSDVQVLFL
;
A
#
# COMPACT_ATOMS: atom_id res chain seq x y z
N MET A 1 -26.19 -1.39 -19.18
CA MET A 1 -25.57 -0.45 -18.22
C MET A 1 -24.07 -0.50 -18.49
N CYS A 2 -23.46 0.58 -18.98
CA CYS A 2 -22.02 0.64 -19.28
C CYS A 2 -21.30 1.13 -18.02
N VAL A 3 -20.35 0.35 -17.49
CA VAL A 3 -19.50 0.79 -16.37
C VAL A 3 -18.33 1.56 -16.97
N ILE A 4 -18.29 2.88 -16.76
CA ILE A 4 -17.13 3.71 -17.13
C ILE A 4 -16.07 3.50 -16.05
N VAL A 5 -14.93 2.95 -16.43
CA VAL A 5 -13.77 2.80 -15.55
C VAL A 5 -12.91 4.05 -15.66
N THR A 6 -12.65 4.71 -14.54
CA THR A 6 -11.76 5.87 -14.47
C THR A 6 -10.49 5.53 -13.69
N GLN A 7 -9.34 5.91 -14.23
CA GLN A 7 -8.08 5.84 -13.50
C GLN A 7 -8.01 7.00 -12.50
N VAL A 8 -7.74 6.70 -11.23
CA VAL A 8 -7.70 7.70 -10.15
C VAL A 8 -6.28 8.02 -9.68
N HIS A 9 -5.30 7.15 -9.96
CA HIS A 9 -3.91 7.35 -9.59
C HIS A 9 -2.95 6.53 -10.48
N SER A 10 -1.70 6.98 -10.61
CA SER A 10 -0.60 6.27 -11.27
C SER A 10 0.53 6.07 -10.27
N LEU A 11 1.03 4.84 -10.14
CA LEU A 11 2.29 4.60 -9.41
C LEU A 11 3.46 4.86 -10.34
N GLU A 12 4.48 5.55 -9.85
CA GLU A 12 5.67 5.90 -10.64
C GLU A 12 6.94 5.21 -10.12
N GLU A 13 7.73 4.69 -11.05
CA GLU A 13 9.04 4.09 -10.83
C GLU A 13 10.01 4.68 -11.87
N ASP A 14 11.17 5.17 -11.43
CA ASP A 14 12.18 5.79 -12.30
C ASP A 14 11.63 6.89 -13.23
N GLY A 15 10.66 7.68 -12.73
CA GLY A 15 10.02 8.78 -13.47
C GLY A 15 9.05 8.34 -14.57
N ARG A 16 8.58 7.09 -14.54
CA ARG A 16 7.61 6.54 -15.49
C ARG A 16 6.48 5.81 -14.77
N PRO A 17 5.28 5.75 -15.35
CA PRO A 17 4.21 4.90 -14.84
C PRO A 17 4.68 3.44 -14.74
N ALA A 18 4.45 2.83 -13.59
CA ALA A 18 4.85 1.45 -13.29
C ALA A 18 3.62 0.55 -13.15
N PRO A 19 3.72 -0.73 -13.55
CA PRO A 19 2.63 -1.68 -13.35
C PRO A 19 2.42 -1.94 -11.85
N VAL A 20 1.15 -1.98 -11.45
CA VAL A 20 0.74 -2.39 -10.10
C VAL A 20 0.83 -3.91 -10.01
N CYS A 21 1.66 -4.41 -9.09
CA CYS A 21 1.84 -5.85 -8.83
C CYS A 21 0.85 -6.36 -7.77
N CYS A 22 0.50 -5.52 -6.80
CA CYS A 22 -0.49 -5.80 -5.77
C CYS A 22 -1.15 -4.51 -5.30
N ILE A 23 -2.41 -4.62 -4.88
CA ILE A 23 -3.13 -3.56 -4.15
C ILE A 23 -3.90 -4.22 -3.01
N GLU A 24 -3.74 -3.68 -1.81
CA GLU A 24 -4.49 -4.06 -0.62
C GLU A 24 -5.09 -2.82 0.03
N VAL A 25 -6.35 -2.91 0.43
CA VAL A 25 -7.08 -1.79 1.03
C VAL A 25 -7.61 -2.21 2.38
N GLU A 26 -7.18 -1.50 3.41
CA GLU A 26 -7.57 -1.73 4.79
C GLU A 26 -8.32 -0.54 5.37
N ARG A 27 -9.41 -0.82 6.08
CA ARG A 27 -10.20 0.18 6.80
C ARG A 27 -9.89 0.08 8.28
N GLY A 28 -9.29 1.13 8.82
CA GLY A 28 -9.01 1.28 10.25
C GLY A 28 -10.17 1.96 11.00
N PRO A 29 -9.96 2.24 12.30
CA PRO A 29 -10.88 3.03 13.10
C PRO A 29 -11.02 4.48 12.57
N GLU A 30 -12.07 5.19 12.98
CA GLU A 30 -12.30 6.61 12.66
C GLU A 30 -12.29 6.93 11.15
N SER A 31 -12.83 6.03 10.34
CA SER A 31 -12.86 6.15 8.86
C SER A 31 -11.48 6.31 8.21
N LYS A 32 -10.42 5.89 8.92
CA LYS A 32 -9.08 5.79 8.38
C LYS A 32 -9.05 4.71 7.31
N VAL A 33 -8.50 5.04 6.16
CA VAL A 33 -8.27 4.10 5.06
C VAL A 33 -6.77 4.08 4.79
N VAL A 34 -6.23 2.87 4.69
CA VAL A 34 -4.86 2.65 4.26
C VAL A 34 -4.86 1.80 3.02
N ILE A 35 -4.14 2.26 2.00
CA ILE A 35 -3.93 1.54 0.75
C ILE A 35 -2.45 1.19 0.69
N ILE A 36 -2.14 -0.09 0.59
CA ILE A 36 -0.80 -0.56 0.25
C ILE A 36 -0.84 -0.96 -1.22
N ALA A 37 0.10 -0.47 -2.00
CA ALA A 37 0.26 -0.90 -3.38
C ALA A 37 1.73 -1.16 -3.67
N THR A 38 2.03 -2.19 -4.46
CA THR A 38 3.41 -2.49 -4.85
C THR A 38 3.59 -2.37 -6.35
N THR A 39 4.76 -1.89 -6.76
CA THR A 39 5.31 -2.10 -8.11
C THR A 39 6.38 -3.20 -8.02
N ARG A 40 7.24 -3.28 -9.03
CA ARG A 40 8.39 -4.20 -9.01
C ARG A 40 9.48 -3.75 -8.04
N LYS A 41 9.64 -2.45 -7.79
CA LYS A 41 10.71 -1.92 -6.92
C LYS A 41 10.22 -1.27 -5.63
N ARG A 42 8.96 -0.82 -5.60
CA ARG A 42 8.46 0.07 -4.55
C ARG A 42 7.19 -0.46 -3.90
N LEU A 43 7.12 -0.34 -2.59
CA LEU A 43 5.91 -0.50 -1.80
C LEU A 43 5.46 0.90 -1.40
N PHE A 44 4.31 1.32 -1.89
CA PHE A 44 3.68 2.59 -1.60
C PHE A 44 2.64 2.42 -0.50
N GLN A 45 2.58 3.41 0.38
CA GLN A 45 1.54 3.55 1.38
C GLN A 45 0.77 4.83 1.14
N PHE A 46 -0.55 4.73 1.11
CA PHE A 46 -1.44 5.88 1.09
C PHE A 46 -2.32 5.81 2.33
N VAL A 47 -2.20 6.81 3.20
CA VAL A 47 -2.99 6.89 4.43
C VAL A 47 -3.89 8.11 4.32
N GLY A 48 -5.17 7.95 4.61
CA GLY A 48 -6.10 9.07 4.62
C GLY A 48 -7.38 8.75 5.37
N ARG A 49 -8.33 9.68 5.30
CA ARG A 49 -9.67 9.49 5.86
C ARG A 49 -10.71 9.67 4.77
N VAL A 50 -11.74 8.82 4.80
CA VAL A 50 -12.92 8.97 3.95
C VAL A 50 -14.03 9.58 4.80
N ALA A 51 -14.61 10.70 4.35
CA ALA A 51 -15.74 11.30 5.06
C ALA A 51 -16.97 10.38 4.98
N GLU A 52 -17.76 10.32 6.05
CA GLU A 52 -19.01 9.56 6.02
C GLU A 52 -19.92 10.09 4.90
N GLY A 53 -20.43 9.19 4.05
CA GLY A 53 -21.27 9.54 2.90
C GLY A 53 -20.51 9.95 1.63
N SER A 54 -19.17 10.02 1.64
CA SER A 54 -18.38 10.33 0.43
C SER A 54 -17.96 9.08 -0.36
N GLU A 55 -18.64 7.95 -0.18
CA GLU A 55 -18.33 6.68 -0.86
C GLU A 55 -18.32 6.81 -2.39
N GLN A 56 -19.10 7.74 -2.94
CA GLN A 56 -19.14 8.05 -4.38
C GLN A 56 -17.82 8.61 -4.93
N GLN A 57 -16.99 9.25 -4.10
CA GLN A 57 -15.68 9.75 -4.52
C GLN A 57 -14.58 8.66 -4.48
N GLY A 58 -14.89 7.49 -3.92
CA GLY A 58 -13.99 6.35 -3.85
C GLY A 58 -12.64 6.68 -3.22
N PHE A 59 -11.57 6.09 -3.74
CA PHE A 59 -10.20 6.28 -3.24
C PHE A 59 -9.50 7.52 -3.80
N SER A 60 -10.12 8.25 -4.74
CA SER A 60 -9.51 9.45 -5.34
C SER A 60 -9.14 10.49 -4.28
N ALA A 61 -9.99 10.66 -3.26
CA ALA A 61 -9.72 11.58 -2.16
C ALA A 61 -8.50 11.17 -1.32
N ILE A 62 -8.27 9.86 -1.14
CA ILE A 62 -7.11 9.34 -0.39
C ILE A 62 -5.83 9.60 -1.16
N PHE A 63 -5.81 9.33 -2.47
CA PHE A 63 -4.64 9.59 -3.29
C PHE A 63 -4.30 11.09 -3.33
N SER A 64 -5.29 11.98 -3.44
CA SER A 64 -5.07 13.44 -3.38
C SER A 64 -4.49 13.91 -2.05
N GLN A 65 -4.94 13.36 -0.91
CA GLN A 65 -4.39 13.68 0.42
C GLN A 65 -2.89 13.34 0.56
N ASN A 66 -2.38 12.41 -0.26
CA ASN A 66 -1.00 11.93 -0.21
C ASN A 66 -0.10 12.56 -1.30
N GLN A 67 -0.60 13.48 -2.13
CA GLN A 67 0.21 14.12 -3.19
C GLN A 67 1.26 15.10 -2.64
N GLU A 68 0.92 15.85 -1.59
CA GLU A 68 1.82 16.90 -1.06
C GLU A 68 2.90 16.36 -0.12
N LEU A 69 2.64 15.22 0.53
CA LEU A 69 3.54 14.65 1.54
C LEU A 69 4.63 13.74 0.95
N LEU A 70 4.59 13.44 -0.36
CA LEU A 70 5.22 12.29 -1.01
C LEU A 70 4.86 10.99 -0.28
N PRO A 71 4.09 10.07 -0.88
CA PRO A 71 3.75 8.82 -0.19
C PRO A 71 5.05 8.13 0.22
N SER A 72 5.17 7.80 1.51
CA SER A 72 6.32 7.07 2.01
C SER A 72 6.39 5.75 1.25
N PHE A 73 7.40 5.63 0.39
CA PHE A 73 7.64 4.40 -0.35
C PHE A 73 8.87 3.71 0.20
N GLN A 74 8.75 2.40 0.36
CA GLN A 74 9.89 1.55 0.64
C GLN A 74 10.43 1.04 -0.69
N GLU A 75 11.66 1.41 -1.02
CA GLU A 75 12.37 0.88 -2.18
C GLU A 75 13.36 -0.18 -1.71
N PHE A 76 13.43 -1.27 -2.45
CA PHE A 76 14.43 -2.29 -2.20
C PHE A 76 15.65 -2.02 -3.09
N PRO A 77 16.88 -2.14 -2.54
CA PRO A 77 18.10 -1.76 -3.25
C PRO A 77 18.40 -2.61 -4.49
N PHE A 78 17.74 -3.77 -4.66
CA PHE A 78 17.97 -4.66 -5.79
C PHE A 78 16.65 -5.19 -6.37
N ASN A 79 16.43 -5.02 -7.67
CA ASN A 79 15.24 -5.55 -8.34
C ASN A 79 15.62 -6.83 -9.09
N MET A 80 15.03 -7.97 -8.71
CA MET A 80 15.21 -9.24 -9.42
C MET A 80 14.05 -9.61 -10.36
N GLY A 81 13.14 -8.67 -10.63
CA GLY A 81 12.03 -8.81 -11.58
C GLY A 81 10.79 -9.50 -11.02
N TYR A 82 10.84 -10.01 -9.79
CA TYR A 82 9.72 -10.61 -9.07
C TYR A 82 9.34 -9.76 -7.87
N SER A 83 8.04 -9.51 -7.68
CA SER A 83 7.47 -8.73 -6.59
C SER A 83 6.14 -9.34 -6.19
N GLU A 84 6.09 -9.96 -5.02
CA GLU A 84 4.88 -10.53 -4.45
C GLU A 84 4.81 -10.21 -2.96
N ILE A 85 3.71 -9.58 -2.55
CA ILE A 85 3.45 -9.24 -1.15
C ILE A 85 2.31 -10.11 -0.63
N THR A 86 2.45 -10.57 0.60
CA THR A 86 1.42 -11.32 1.32
C THR A 86 1.24 -10.74 2.71
N PHE A 87 0.01 -10.80 3.19
CA PHE A 87 -0.39 -10.29 4.50
C PHE A 87 -0.77 -11.44 5.43
N TYR A 88 -0.36 -11.32 6.69
CA TYR A 88 -0.73 -12.25 7.75
C TYR A 88 -1.83 -11.67 8.62
N THR A 89 -2.97 -12.35 8.63
CA THR A 89 -4.15 -11.97 9.42
C THR A 89 -4.38 -13.01 10.51
N PRO A 90 -4.18 -12.68 11.80
CA PRO A 90 -4.16 -13.67 12.89
C PRO A 90 -5.55 -14.22 13.24
N LYS A 91 -6.64 -13.52 12.89
CA LYS A 91 -8.01 -13.92 13.17
C LYS A 91 -8.88 -13.71 11.94
N LEU A 92 -9.88 -14.56 11.74
CA LEU A 92 -10.85 -14.37 10.68
C LEU A 92 -11.57 -13.02 10.86
N ARG A 93 -11.68 -12.22 9.78
CA ARG A 93 -12.30 -10.87 9.75
C ARG A 93 -11.61 -9.82 10.63
N SER A 94 -10.32 -9.97 10.95
CA SER A 94 -9.52 -8.87 11.51
C SER A 94 -8.68 -8.21 10.41
N CYS A 95 -8.16 -7.02 10.69
CA CYS A 95 -7.10 -6.42 9.86
C CYS A 95 -5.83 -7.29 9.91
N PRO A 96 -5.03 -7.33 8.82
CA PRO A 96 -3.73 -7.96 8.83
C PRO A 96 -2.80 -7.33 9.86
N LYS A 97 -1.94 -8.14 10.48
CA LYS A 97 -1.01 -7.68 11.53
C LYS A 97 0.42 -7.55 11.02
N ALA A 98 0.78 -8.36 10.02
CA ALA A 98 2.12 -8.39 9.47
C ALA A 98 2.07 -8.56 7.96
N PHE A 99 3.18 -8.26 7.31
CA PHE A 99 3.35 -8.41 5.88
C PHE A 99 4.72 -9.01 5.57
N ALA A 100 4.82 -9.65 4.42
CA ALA A 100 6.07 -10.09 3.83
C ALA A 100 6.04 -9.81 2.33
N TRP A 101 7.05 -9.11 1.83
CA TRP A 101 7.19 -8.72 0.44
C TRP A 101 8.45 -9.31 -0.14
N MET A 102 8.27 -10.29 -1.04
CA MET A 102 9.34 -11.01 -1.71
C MET A 102 9.77 -10.27 -2.97
N MET A 103 11.07 -9.97 -3.04
CA MET A 103 11.70 -9.10 -4.03
C MET A 103 12.89 -9.81 -4.70
N GLY A 104 12.69 -11.06 -5.10
CA GLY A 104 13.77 -11.93 -5.61
C GLY A 104 14.46 -12.73 -4.51
N ASN A 105 15.75 -12.47 -4.29
CA ASN A 105 16.59 -13.12 -3.28
C ASN A 105 16.45 -12.49 -1.89
N GLY A 106 15.32 -11.82 -1.62
CA GLY A 106 15.12 -11.17 -0.35
C GLY A 106 13.65 -11.00 -0.05
N VAL A 107 13.36 -10.93 1.24
CA VAL A 107 12.03 -10.67 1.76
C VAL A 107 12.12 -9.49 2.71
N LEU A 108 11.37 -8.43 2.40
CA LEU A 108 11.14 -7.32 3.31
C LEU A 108 9.87 -7.62 4.09
N TYR A 109 9.94 -7.67 5.41
CA TYR A 109 8.82 -8.05 6.27
C TYR A 109 8.74 -7.13 7.48
N GLY A 110 7.56 -7.06 8.09
CA GLY A 110 7.32 -6.20 9.24
C GLY A 110 5.90 -6.33 9.78
N GLN A 111 5.54 -5.43 10.69
CA GLN A 111 4.21 -5.32 11.25
C GLN A 111 3.44 -4.15 10.60
N LEU A 112 2.12 -4.21 10.73
CA LEU A 112 1.20 -3.13 10.34
C LEU A 112 0.64 -2.47 11.61
N ASP A 113 0.94 -1.19 11.77
CA ASP A 113 0.50 -0.36 12.89
C ASP A 113 -0.51 0.69 12.43
N TYR A 114 -1.79 0.36 12.59
CA TYR A 114 -2.90 1.24 12.21
C TYR A 114 -3.09 2.44 13.13
N VAL A 115 -2.37 2.53 14.25
CA VAL A 115 -2.47 3.65 15.20
C VAL A 115 -1.63 4.83 14.70
N LYS A 116 -0.48 4.58 14.07
CA LYS A 116 0.41 5.62 13.52
C LYS A 116 -0.29 6.43 12.42
N LEU A 117 -0.12 7.76 12.44
CA LEU A 117 -0.80 8.68 11.53
C LEU A 117 -0.13 8.76 10.15
N ASP A 118 1.19 8.59 10.13
CA ASP A 118 2.10 8.92 9.04
C ASP A 118 2.68 7.70 8.31
N SER A 119 2.84 6.57 9.02
CA SER A 119 3.36 5.32 8.43
C SER A 119 2.63 4.11 8.99
N LEU A 120 2.16 3.21 8.10
CA LEU A 120 1.53 1.95 8.51
C LEU A 120 2.59 0.89 8.86
N LEU A 121 3.75 0.90 8.20
CA LEU A 121 4.75 -0.15 8.43
C LEU A 121 5.53 0.13 9.72
N SER A 122 5.69 -0.91 10.54
CA SER A 122 6.49 -0.91 11.76
C SER A 122 7.38 -2.14 11.83
N ASP A 123 8.47 -2.06 12.60
CA ASP A 123 9.41 -3.16 12.83
C ASP A 123 9.89 -3.84 11.53
N VAL A 124 10.16 -3.02 10.50
CA VAL A 124 10.53 -3.48 9.16
C VAL A 124 11.96 -4.04 9.18
N GLN A 125 12.11 -5.23 8.62
CA GLN A 125 13.37 -5.95 8.49
C GLN A 125 13.53 -6.52 7.08
N VAL A 126 14.77 -6.81 6.72
CA VAL A 126 15.13 -7.44 5.45
C VAL A 126 15.85 -8.74 5.74
N LEU A 127 15.36 -9.83 5.14
CA LEU A 127 16.04 -11.11 5.08
C LEU A 127 16.55 -11.33 3.66
N PHE A 128 17.87 -11.51 3.50
CA PHE A 128 18.46 -11.98 2.25
C PHE A 128 18.47 -13.51 2.25
N LEU A 129 17.99 -14.11 1.16
CA LEU A 129 17.90 -15.55 0.91
C LEU A 129 19.10 -16.03 0.07
#